data_AF-A0A645IPS5-F1
#
_entry.id   AF-A0A645IPS5-F1
#
_cell.length_a   1.000
_cell.length_b   1.000
_cell.length_c   1.000
_cell.angle_alpha   90.00
_cell.angle_beta   90.00
_cell.angle_gamma   90.00
#
_symmetry.space_group_name_H-M   'P 1'
#
loop_
_entity.id
_entity.type
_entity.pdbx_description
1 polymer ?
#
loop_
_entity_poly.entity_id
_entity_poly.type
_entity_poly.pdbx_seq_one_letter_code
_entity_poly.pdbx_strand_id
1 'polypeptide(L)' 'MLCDEPTGALDASTGVQILKLLKDTSHQTGMTVVVITHNLAIAPMADRIIRMGSGRISRIDINANPVDVERIEW' A
#
# COMPACT_ATOMS: atom_id res chain seq x y z
N MET A 1 7.77 -5.71 7.59
CA MET A 1 8.60 -5.36 6.42
C MET A 1 8.40 -3.90 6.06
N LEU A 2 9.47 -3.19 5.71
CA LEU A 2 9.41 -1.83 5.18
C LEU A 2 9.74 -1.88 3.68
N CYS A 3 8.84 -1.41 2.83
CA CYS A 3 8.98 -1.42 1.38
C CYS A 3 8.99 0.02 0.87
N ASP A 4 10.13 0.46 0.34
CA ASP A 4 10.29 1.80 -0.25
C ASP A 4 10.04 1.73 -1.76
N GLU A 5 8.96 2.35 -2.22
CA GLU A 5 8.48 2.35 -3.61
C GLU A 5 8.57 0.98 -4.33
N PRO A 6 7.99 -0.11 -3.76
CA PRO A 6 8.18 -1.47 -4.26
C PRO A 6 7.63 -1.72 -5.68
N THR A 7 6.85 -0.79 -6.22
CA THR A 7 6.23 -0.88 -7.55
C THR A 7 6.76 0.16 -8.55
N GLY A 8 7.74 0.99 -8.19
CA GLY A 8 8.15 2.15 -9.00
C GLY A 8 8.76 1.81 -10.38
N ALA A 9 9.34 0.61 -10.53
CA ALA A 9 9.96 0.15 -11.78
C ALA A 9 9.19 -0.98 -12.47
N LEU A 10 7.99 -1.32 -11.98
CA LEU A 10 7.20 -2.45 -12.47
C LEU A 10 6.06 -1.98 -13.37
N ASP A 11 5.65 -2.81 -14.32
CA ASP A 11 4.39 -2.60 -15.02
C ASP A 11 3.21 -2.74 -14.05
N ALA A 12 2.05 -2.16 -14.41
CA ALA A 12 0.87 -2.14 -13.56
C ALA A 12 0.43 -3.54 -13.10
N SER A 13 0.51 -4.55 -13.97
CA SER A 13 0.07 -5.91 -13.67
C SER A 13 0.99 -6.61 -12.68
N THR A 14 2.30 -6.45 -12.85
CA THR A 14 3.33 -6.98 -11.93
C THR A 14 3.28 -6.24 -10.59
N GLY A 15 3.02 -4.92 -10.61
CA GLY A 15 2.83 -4.13 -9.40
C GLY A 15 1.67 -4.64 -8.54
N VAL A 16 0.52 -4.94 -9.16
CA VAL A 16 -0.64 -5.54 -8.46
C VAL A 16 -0.28 -6.87 -7.79
N GLN A 17 0.47 -7.75 -8.47
CA GLN A 17 0.87 -9.04 -7.91
C GLN A 17 1.77 -8.90 -6.68
N ILE A 18 2.75 -7.98 -6.73
CA ILE A 18 3.64 -7.70 -5.59
C ILE A 18 2.85 -7.14 -4.41
N LEU A 19 1.96 -6.18 -4.66
CA LEU A 19 1.14 -5.59 -3.61
C LEU A 19 0.19 -6.61 -2.97
N LYS A 20 -0.38 -7.51 -3.77
CA LYS A 20 -1.19 -8.62 -3.28
C LYS A 20 -0.37 -9.54 -2.37
N LEU A 21 0.83 -9.95 -2.82
CA LEU A 21 1.72 -10.78 -2.00
C LEU A 21 2.07 -10.12 -0.66
N LEU A 22 2.36 -8.81 -0.67
CA LEU A 22 2.66 -8.05 0.53
C LEU A 22 1.46 -8.00 1.49
N LYS A 23 0.25 -7.74 0.98
CA LYS A 23 -1.00 -7.71 1.75
C LYS A 23 -1.31 -9.08 2.36
N ASP A 24 -1.28 -10.12 1.53
CA ASP A 24 -1.57 -11.49 1.94
C ASP A 24 -0.56 -11.95 3.01
N THR A 25 0.73 -11.67 2.82
CA THR A 25 1.77 -11.97 3.80
C THR A 25 1.49 -11.27 5.13
N SER A 26 1.09 -9.99 5.10
CA SER A 26 0.75 -9.24 6.32
C SER A 26 -0.38 -9.90 7.10
N HIS A 27 -1.48 -10.23 6.42
CA HIS A 27 -2.68 -10.79 7.05
C HIS A 27 -2.50 -12.25 7.49
N GLN A 28 -1.78 -13.07 6.72
CA GLN A 28 -1.56 -14.48 7.03
C GLN A 28 -0.56 -14.69 8.18
N THR A 29 0.46 -13.83 8.28
CA THR A 29 1.53 -13.98 9.29
C THR A 29 1.35 -13.06 10.50
N GLY A 30 0.40 -12.12 10.45
CA GLY A 30 0.25 -11.06 11.45
C GLY A 30 1.40 -10.03 11.41
N MET A 31 2.25 -10.08 10.39
CA MET A 31 3.38 -9.16 10.23
C MET A 31 2.92 -7.79 9.78
N THR A 32 3.41 -6.74 10.43
CA THR A 32 3.20 -5.36 9.95
C THR A 32 4.00 -5.12 8.66
N VAL A 33 3.31 -4.70 7.61
CA VAL A 33 3.91 -4.26 6.34
C VAL A 33 3.66 -2.78 6.15
N VAL A 34 4.72 -2.03 5.89
CA VAL A 34 4.66 -0.59 5.61
C VAL A 34 5.14 -0.37 4.18
N VAL A 35 4.27 0.20 3.35
CA VAL A 35 4.56 0.55 1.96
C VAL A 35 4.66 2.07 1.84
N ILE A 36 5.78 2.56 1.33
CA ILE A 36 5.98 3.96 0.99
C ILE A 36 5.78 4.09 -0.52
N THR A 37 4.95 5.04 -0.94
CA THR A 37 4.67 5.29 -2.36
C THR A 37 4.17 6.71 -2.58
N HIS A 38 4.41 7.23 -3.78
CA HIS A 38 3.74 8.43 -4.29
C HIS A 38 2.48 8.10 -5.12
N ASN A 39 2.23 6.83 -5.45
CA ASN A 39 1.04 6.43 -6.18
C ASN A 39 -0.18 6.37 -5.24
N LEU A 40 -1.08 7.34 -5.38
CA LEU A 40 -2.29 7.41 -4.54
C LEU A 40 -3.33 6.34 -4.89
N ALA A 41 -3.29 5.75 -6.09
CA ALA A 41 -4.23 4.71 -6.52
C ALA A 41 -4.16 3.48 -5.62
N ILE A 42 -2.99 3.18 -5.04
CA ILE A 42 -2.82 2.01 -4.18
C ILE A 42 -3.27 2.24 -2.73
N ALA A 43 -3.41 3.50 -2.30
CA ALA A 43 -3.74 3.83 -0.91
C ALA A 43 -5.03 3.16 -0.37
N PRO A 44 -6.12 3.01 -1.16
CA PRO A 44 -7.35 2.36 -0.69
C PRO A 44 -7.19 0.89 -0.28
N MET A 45 -6.11 0.20 -0.67
CA MET A 45 -5.88 -1.19 -0.28
C MET A 45 -5.33 -1.35 1.15
N ALA A 46 -4.79 -0.27 1.72
CA ALA A 46 -4.10 -0.31 3.00
C ALA A 46 -5.09 -0.21 4.17
N ASP A 47 -4.81 -0.92 5.26
CA ASP A 47 -5.59 -0.85 6.51
C ASP A 47 -5.44 0.52 7.20
N ARG A 48 -4.30 1.19 7.00
CA ARG A 48 -4.01 2.53 7.51
C ARG A 48 -3.25 3.33 6.47
N ILE A 49 -3.66 4.58 6.28
CA ILE A 49 -3.07 5.51 5.32
C ILE A 49 -2.45 6.67 6.11
N ILE A 50 -1.15 6.89 5.95
CA ILE A 50 -0.43 8.01 6.54
C ILE A 50 -0.01 8.93 5.40
N ARG A 51 -0.54 10.16 5.39
CA ARG A 51 -0.18 11.18 4.41
C ARG A 51 0.90 12.06 5.00
N MET A 52 2.01 12.19 4.28
CA MET A 52 3.14 13.00 4.67
C MET A 52 3.42 14.08 3.62
N GLY A 53 3.88 15.25 4.08
CA GLY A 53 4.29 16.35 3.23
C GLY A 53 5.24 17.27 4.00
N SER A 54 6.28 17.77 3.34
CA SER A 54 7.27 18.68 3.94
C SER A 54 7.86 18.18 5.27
N GLY A 55 8.15 16.87 5.35
CA GLY A 55 8.71 16.23 6.55
C GLY A 55 7.74 16.10 7.73
N ARG A 56 6.43 16.35 7.52
CA ARG A 56 5.40 16.23 8.57
C ARG A 56 4.26 15.32 8.12
N ILE A 57 3.64 14.65 9.09
CA ILE A 57 2.38 13.93 8.86
C ILE A 57 1.26 14.97 8.77
N SER A 58 0.58 15.01 7.63
CA SER A 58 -0.57 15.90 7.43
C SER A 58 -1.88 15.23 7.82
N ARG A 59 -1.98 13.90 7.68
CA ARG A 59 -3.20 13.14 7.98
C ARG A 59 -2.91 11.67 8.25
N ILE A 60 -3.71 11.06 9.12
CA ILE A 60 -3.74 9.61 9.34
C ILE A 60 -5.19 9.15 9.22
N ASP A 61 -5.43 8.17 8.35
CA ASP A 61 -6.74 7.56 8.14
C ASP A 61 -6.68 6.08 8.50
N ILE A 62 -7.64 5.60 9.30
CA ILE A 62 -7.88 4.16 9.49
C ILE A 62 -8.92 3.74 8.45
N ASN A 63 -8.57 2.79 7.60
CA ASN A 63 -9.43 2.31 6.54
C ASN A 63 -10.28 1.15 7.06
N ALA A 64 -11.57 1.40 7.28
CA ALA A 64 -12.49 0.38 7.77
C ALA A 64 -12.80 -0.71 6.72
N ASN A 65 -12.64 -0.40 5.43
CA ASN A 65 -12.95 -1.31 4.33
C ASN A 65 -11.83 -1.26 3.26
N PRO A 66 -10.68 -1.91 3.51
CA PRO A 66 -9.59 -1.96 2.55
C PRO A 66 -10.03 -2.60 1.23
N VAL A 67 -9.78 -1.90 0.13
CA VAL A 67 -10.11 -2.37 -1.22
C VAL A 67 -9.19 -3.54 -1.59
N ASP A 68 -9.70 -4.47 -2.38
CA ASP A 68 -8.87 -5.53 -2.95
C ASP A 68 -7.84 -4.94 -3.93
N VAL A 69 -6.61 -5.44 -3.89
CA VAL A 69 -5.51 -4.93 -4.70
C VAL A 69 -5.82 -5.10 -6.19
N GLU A 70 -6.56 -6.15 -6.54
CA GLU A 70 -6.98 -6.45 -7.91
C GLU A 70 -7.98 -5.44 -8.49
N ARG A 71 -8.60 -4.61 -7.64
CA ARG A 71 -9.56 -3.57 -8.06
C ARG A 71 -8.92 -2.19 -8.15
N ILE A 72 -7.61 -2.07 -7.96
CA ILE A 72 -6.90 -0.80 -8.09
C ILE A 72 -6.72 -0.48 -9.58
N GLU A 73 -7.37 0.58 -10.03
CA GLU A 73 -7.13 1.17 -11.35
C GLU A 73 -5.89 2.07 -11.31
N TRP A 74 -4.96 1.86 -12.24
CA TRP A 74 -3.67 2.55 -12.33
C TRP A 74 -3.71 3.80 -13.21
#